data_AF-A0A3N9WDC3-F1
#
_entry.id   AF-A0A3N9WDC3-F1
#
_cell.length_a   1.000
_cell.length_b   1.000
_cell.length_c   1.000
_cell.angle_alpha   90.00
_cell.angle_beta   90.00
_cell.angle_gamma   90.00
#
_symmetry.space_group_name_H-M   'P 1'
#
loop_
_entity.id
_entity.type
_entity.pdbx_description
1 polymer ?
#
loop_
_entity_poly.entity_id
_entity_poly.type
_entity_poly.pdbx_seq_one_letter_code
_entity_poly.pdbx_strand_id
1 'polypeptide(L)'
;MIPAWTGSPETLTPTASARRSPDGPSSVTARPSLAERIRFTAVEYAHRPENLPEEINWTAEIPDEINGLLLATEWLDNVPLDVAVHSKDGWRYVLVDPDSGLETIGEPVTPDDLDWLSTWWPGLTSSSSATSDPDPGLTSADATSGGESGFRAARLAQGSSLTARSRPGCPETPNGDYLRAEIGRSRDQAWANAVRKISRGLAVAVDYGHLSGDRPVDGTLTGYRGGRQVHPVPDGSSDVTAHVAMDSVASAGAAVARCAYSLVLQREELRALGADGGRPPLSLAGTDPVGYVRALTAASAVAELTDPAGLGGHWWLRQPVGIPLGPVVAR
;
A
#
# COMPACT_ATOMS: atom_id res chain seq x y z
N MET A 1 19.13 -9.75 -24.55
CA MET A 1 18.63 -10.78 -25.47
C MET A 1 17.64 -11.64 -24.69
N ILE A 2 16.35 -11.35 -24.80
CA ILE A 2 15.26 -11.96 -24.01
C ILE A 2 14.68 -13.11 -24.86
N PRO A 3 14.51 -14.34 -24.34
CA PRO A 3 13.92 -15.41 -25.13
C PRO A 3 12.39 -15.25 -25.23
N ALA A 4 11.86 -15.59 -26.40
CA ALA A 4 10.45 -15.50 -26.75
C ALA A 4 9.60 -16.54 -26.01
N TRP A 5 8.46 -16.10 -25.47
CA TRP A 5 7.42 -16.96 -24.94
C TRP A 5 6.55 -17.47 -26.11
N THR A 6 6.58 -18.77 -26.38
CA THR A 6 5.66 -19.42 -27.32
C THR A 6 4.54 -20.12 -26.54
N GLY A 7 3.39 -19.47 -26.46
CA GLY A 7 2.14 -20.07 -26.01
C GLY A 7 1.03 -19.72 -27.01
N SER A 8 0.58 -20.71 -27.76
CA SER A 8 -0.56 -20.61 -28.67
C SER A 8 -1.86 -20.34 -27.91
N PRO A 9 -2.74 -19.45 -28.37
CA PRO A 9 -4.10 -19.38 -27.84
C PRO A 9 -5.04 -20.25 -28.69
N GLU A 10 -5.61 -21.29 -28.06
CA GLU A 10 -6.78 -21.97 -28.59
C GLU A 10 -7.95 -20.98 -28.70
N THR A 11 -8.51 -20.90 -29.91
CA THR A 11 -9.59 -19.98 -30.24
C THR A 11 -10.93 -20.61 -29.88
N LEU A 12 -11.63 -20.07 -28.88
CA LEU A 12 -13.05 -20.36 -28.64
C LEU A 12 -13.90 -19.46 -29.54
N THR A 13 -14.60 -20.07 -30.49
CA THR A 13 -15.51 -19.42 -31.44
C THR A 13 -16.86 -19.10 -30.78
N PRO A 14 -17.39 -17.87 -30.86
CA PRO A 14 -18.81 -17.62 -30.69
C PRO A 14 -19.50 -17.52 -32.06
N THR A 15 -20.48 -18.38 -32.29
CA THR A 15 -21.34 -18.36 -33.48
C THR A 15 -22.33 -17.20 -33.37
N ALA A 16 -22.15 -16.15 -34.17
CA ALA A 16 -23.16 -15.12 -34.40
C ALA A 16 -23.35 -14.92 -35.90
N SER A 17 -24.48 -15.39 -36.42
CA SER A 17 -24.95 -15.12 -37.77
C SER A 17 -25.37 -13.65 -37.90
N ALA A 18 -24.62 -12.87 -38.66
CA ALA A 18 -25.08 -11.60 -39.22
C ALA A 18 -24.71 -11.53 -40.69
N ARG A 19 -25.72 -11.41 -41.56
CA ARG A 19 -25.57 -11.21 -43.01
C ARG A 19 -24.68 -9.98 -43.27
N ARG A 20 -23.63 -10.15 -44.07
CA ARG A 20 -22.88 -9.04 -44.68
C ARG A 20 -23.56 -8.62 -45.98
N SER A 21 -23.79 -7.31 -46.12
CA SER A 21 -23.87 -6.65 -47.42
C SER A 21 -22.46 -6.27 -47.88
N PRO A 22 -22.10 -6.41 -49.17
CA PRO A 22 -20.82 -5.94 -49.69
C PRO A 22 -20.96 -4.49 -50.15
N ASP A 23 -20.13 -3.57 -49.64
CA ASP A 23 -19.45 -2.55 -50.46
C ASP A 23 -18.62 -1.58 -49.59
N GLY A 24 -17.37 -1.36 -50.02
CA GLY A 24 -16.46 -0.32 -49.54
C GLY A 24 -15.17 -0.84 -48.89
N PRO A 25 -13.97 -0.53 -49.43
CA PRO A 25 -12.71 -0.77 -48.72
C PRO A 25 -12.58 0.28 -47.60
N SER A 26 -13.16 -0.02 -46.44
CA SER A 26 -12.82 0.71 -45.21
C SER A 26 -11.36 0.43 -44.91
N SER A 27 -10.51 1.44 -45.10
CA SER A 27 -9.14 1.43 -44.59
C SER A 27 -9.21 1.41 -43.07
N VAL A 28 -9.29 0.20 -42.51
CA VAL A 28 -9.12 -0.03 -41.08
C VAL A 28 -7.63 0.14 -40.85
N THR A 29 -7.20 1.37 -40.56
CA THR A 29 -5.88 1.62 -39.98
C THR A 29 -5.79 0.76 -38.72
N ALA A 30 -4.91 -0.23 -38.75
CA ALA A 30 -4.66 -1.10 -37.61
C ALA A 30 -4.34 -0.21 -36.40
N ARG A 31 -5.05 -0.43 -35.29
CA ARG A 31 -4.73 0.28 -34.05
C ARG A 31 -3.29 -0.06 -33.67
N PRO A 32 -2.46 0.93 -33.32
CA PRO A 32 -1.12 0.64 -32.84
C PRO A 32 -1.19 -0.25 -31.60
N SER A 33 -0.19 -1.13 -31.48
CA SER A 33 -0.02 -2.05 -30.37
C SER A 33 0.04 -1.29 -29.04
N LEU A 34 -0.15 -2.00 -27.93
CA LEU A 34 -0.01 -1.38 -26.60
C LEU A 34 1.40 -0.79 -26.41
N ALA A 35 2.44 -1.52 -26.83
CA ALA A 35 3.83 -1.07 -26.73
C ALA A 35 4.07 0.26 -27.47
N GLU A 36 3.49 0.43 -28.66
CA GLU A 36 3.61 1.68 -29.43
C GLU A 36 2.83 2.85 -28.81
N ARG A 37 1.84 2.58 -27.96
CA ARG A 37 1.00 3.59 -27.30
C ARG A 37 1.46 3.96 -25.89
N ILE A 38 2.21 3.10 -25.20
CA ILE A 38 2.70 3.40 -23.85
C ILE A 38 3.77 4.49 -23.93
N ARG A 39 3.68 5.45 -23.02
CA ARG A 39 4.72 6.43 -22.72
C ARG A 39 5.01 6.35 -21.24
N PHE A 40 6.23 5.98 -20.89
CA PHE A 40 6.65 5.88 -19.50
C PHE A 40 7.10 7.27 -19.03
N THR A 41 6.59 7.68 -17.87
CA THR A 41 7.01 8.91 -17.22
C THR A 41 7.23 8.60 -15.74
N ALA A 42 8.45 8.79 -15.27
CA ALA A 42 8.78 8.79 -13.86
C ALA A 42 8.64 10.22 -13.32
N VAL A 43 7.97 10.34 -12.17
CA VAL A 43 7.81 11.59 -11.43
C VAL A 43 8.70 11.51 -10.21
N GLU A 44 9.81 12.25 -10.20
CA GLU A 44 10.87 12.13 -9.21
C GLU A 44 11.67 13.44 -9.12
N TYR A 45 11.97 13.86 -7.89
CA TYR A 45 12.80 15.04 -7.59
C TYR A 45 14.29 14.73 -7.70
N ALA A 46 14.70 13.50 -7.42
CA ALA A 46 16.08 13.06 -7.58
C ALA A 46 16.55 13.17 -9.04
N HIS A 47 17.87 13.22 -9.21
CA HIS A 47 18.47 13.25 -10.54
C HIS A 47 18.10 12.01 -11.35
N ARG A 48 17.85 12.21 -12.64
CA ARG A 48 17.65 11.13 -13.60
C ARG A 48 18.86 10.17 -13.58
N PRO A 49 18.66 8.85 -13.41
CA PRO A 49 19.76 7.89 -13.48
C PRO A 49 20.44 7.89 -14.85
N GLU A 50 21.77 7.80 -14.87
CA GLU A 50 22.58 7.86 -16.10
C GLU A 50 22.23 6.75 -17.11
N ASN A 51 21.83 5.59 -16.61
CA ASN A 51 21.50 4.40 -17.40
C ASN A 51 19.99 4.23 -17.64
N LEU A 52 19.16 5.23 -17.33
CA LEU A 52 17.72 5.14 -17.57
C LEU A 52 17.44 5.29 -19.08
N PRO A 53 16.75 4.32 -19.72
CA PRO A 53 16.41 4.38 -21.14
C PRO A 53 15.76 5.71 -21.54
N GLU A 54 16.21 6.30 -22.65
CA GLU A 54 15.78 7.63 -23.11
C GLU A 54 14.27 7.73 -23.32
N GLU A 55 13.60 6.61 -23.60
CA GLU A 55 12.15 6.52 -23.82
C GLU A 55 11.33 6.72 -22.54
N ILE A 56 11.95 6.66 -21.37
CA ILE A 56 11.31 6.96 -20.09
C ILE A 56 11.50 8.45 -19.80
N ASN A 57 10.41 9.22 -19.80
CA ASN A 57 10.45 10.62 -19.40
C ASN A 57 10.74 10.75 -17.89
N TRP A 58 11.40 11.84 -17.50
CA TRP A 58 11.72 12.14 -16.10
C TRP A 58 11.32 13.58 -15.79
N THR A 59 10.44 13.78 -14.81
CA THR A 59 9.87 15.07 -14.43
C THR A 59 9.78 15.18 -12.92
N ALA A 60 9.81 16.39 -12.37
CA ALA A 60 9.61 16.61 -10.94
C ALA A 60 8.11 16.69 -10.56
N GLU A 61 7.23 16.93 -11.52
CA GLU A 61 5.80 17.13 -11.29
C GLU A 61 4.95 16.12 -12.07
N ILE A 62 3.80 15.74 -11.47
CA ILE A 62 2.81 14.89 -12.11
C ILE A 62 2.26 15.62 -13.35
N PRO A 63 2.31 15.02 -14.56
CA PRO A 63 1.78 15.64 -15.77
C PRO A 63 0.33 16.11 -15.62
N ASP A 64 -0.02 17.23 -16.25
CA ASP A 64 -1.36 17.83 -16.10
C ASP A 64 -2.50 17.00 -16.68
N GLU A 65 -2.19 16.11 -17.63
CA GLU A 65 -3.16 15.24 -18.29
C GLU A 65 -2.63 13.82 -18.45
N ILE A 66 -3.31 12.85 -17.82
CA ILE A 66 -2.97 11.43 -17.88
C ILE A 66 -4.15 10.67 -18.48
N ASN A 67 -3.90 10.01 -19.62
CA ASN A 67 -4.79 9.03 -20.22
C ASN A 67 -4.15 7.64 -20.10
N GLY A 68 -4.35 6.97 -18.97
CA GLY A 68 -3.66 5.71 -18.69
C GLY A 68 -3.59 5.34 -17.21
N LEU A 69 -2.42 4.88 -16.77
CA LEU A 69 -2.18 4.38 -15.43
C LEU A 69 -1.30 5.36 -14.65
N LEU A 70 -1.74 5.77 -13.47
CA LEU A 70 -0.90 6.37 -12.44
C LEU A 70 -0.63 5.30 -11.38
N LEU A 71 0.65 5.06 -11.08
CA LEU A 71 1.08 4.11 -10.05
C LEU A 71 1.89 4.85 -8.99
N ALA A 72 1.47 4.73 -7.73
CA ALA A 72 2.11 5.33 -6.57
C ALA A 72 2.37 4.23 -5.53
N THR A 73 3.60 3.74 -5.44
CA THR A 73 3.99 2.70 -4.49
C THR A 73 4.80 3.33 -3.37
N GLU A 74 4.34 3.23 -2.12
CA GLU A 74 4.99 3.82 -0.94
C GLU A 74 5.24 5.33 -1.14
N TRP A 75 4.20 6.03 -1.62
CA TRP A 75 4.26 7.47 -1.86
C TRP A 75 3.50 8.25 -0.79
N LEU A 76 2.38 7.71 -0.32
CA LEU A 76 1.50 8.44 0.59
C LEU A 76 2.03 8.41 2.02
N ASP A 77 2.74 7.36 2.41
CA ASP A 77 3.43 7.28 3.70
C ASP A 77 4.50 8.37 3.87
N ASN A 78 5.14 8.76 2.75
CA ASN A 78 6.10 9.85 2.65
C ASN A 78 5.49 11.27 2.62
N VAL A 79 4.16 11.38 2.47
CA VAL A 79 3.48 12.69 2.57
C VAL A 79 3.30 13.03 4.07
N PRO A 80 3.76 14.21 4.53
CA PRO A 80 3.69 14.61 5.93
C PRO A 80 2.29 14.52 6.51
N LEU A 81 2.16 14.27 7.81
CA LEU A 81 0.88 14.28 8.53
C LEU A 81 1.02 15.05 9.85
N ASP A 82 -0.10 15.55 10.35
CA ASP A 82 -0.17 16.16 11.68
C ASP A 82 -0.60 15.13 12.71
N VAL A 83 -0.04 15.22 13.92
CA VAL A 83 -0.45 14.37 15.04
C VAL A 83 -1.28 15.19 16.01
N ALA A 84 -2.34 14.59 16.57
CA ALA A 84 -3.14 15.20 17.62
C ALA A 84 -3.38 14.27 18.80
N VAL A 85 -3.60 14.86 19.97
CA VAL A 85 -4.02 14.16 21.19
C VAL A 85 -5.35 14.73 21.68
N HIS A 86 -6.25 13.85 22.12
CA HIS A 86 -7.52 14.25 22.71
C HIS A 86 -7.36 14.51 24.19
N SER A 87 -7.35 15.79 24.57
CA SER A 87 -7.31 16.24 25.96
C SER A 87 -8.72 16.43 26.53
N LYS A 88 -8.83 16.74 27.83
CA LYS A 88 -10.11 17.11 28.47
C LYS A 88 -10.81 18.31 27.81
N ASP A 89 -10.04 19.19 27.19
CA ASP A 89 -10.52 20.44 26.56
C ASP A 89 -10.69 20.28 25.03
N GLY A 90 -10.57 19.05 24.51
CA GLY A 90 -10.67 18.70 23.10
C GLY A 90 -9.34 18.30 22.45
N TRP A 91 -9.37 18.13 21.13
CA TRP A 91 -8.21 17.79 20.32
C TRP A 91 -7.20 18.94 20.24
N ARG A 92 -5.93 18.62 20.46
CA ARG A 92 -4.80 19.56 20.33
C ARG A 92 -3.69 18.93 19.50
N TYR A 93 -3.00 19.73 18.70
CA TYR A 93 -1.85 19.26 17.95
C TYR A 93 -0.72 18.80 18.89
N VAL A 94 0.03 17.81 18.45
CA VAL A 94 1.33 17.46 19.01
C VAL A 94 2.38 18.18 18.19
N LEU A 95 3.19 19.00 18.86
CA LEU A 95 4.36 19.65 18.29
C LEU A 95 5.59 18.81 18.56
N VAL A 96 6.59 18.90 17.69
CA VAL A 96 7.85 18.18 17.83
C VAL A 96 9.01 19.17 17.79
N ASP A 97 9.94 19.02 18.72
CA ASP A 97 11.23 19.70 18.65
C ASP A 97 12.06 19.09 17.51
N PRO A 98 12.48 19.86 16.49
CA PRO A 98 13.06 19.30 15.28
C PRO A 98 14.46 18.69 15.49
N ASP A 99 15.18 19.10 16.54
CA ASP A 99 16.53 18.64 16.81
C ASP A 99 16.56 17.37 17.68
N SER A 100 15.60 17.23 18.59
CA SER A 100 15.55 16.13 19.57
C SER A 100 14.42 15.12 19.32
N GLY A 101 13.40 15.51 18.56
CA GLY A 101 12.16 14.74 18.42
C GLY A 101 11.24 14.83 19.63
N LEU A 102 11.55 15.62 20.66
CA LEU A 102 10.71 15.70 21.85
C LEU A 102 9.33 16.29 21.52
N GLU A 103 8.29 15.54 21.86
CA GLU A 103 6.91 15.94 21.65
C GLU A 103 6.40 16.86 22.77
N THR A 104 5.59 17.87 22.40
CA THR A 104 4.88 18.76 23.32
C THR A 104 3.44 18.99 22.84
N ILE A 105 2.54 19.35 23.76
CA ILE A 105 1.15 19.66 23.40
C ILE A 105 1.07 21.11 22.91
N GLY A 106 0.59 21.28 21.68
CA GLY A 106 0.43 22.57 21.02
C GLY A 106 -0.97 23.17 21.18
N GLU A 107 -1.34 23.95 20.17
CA GLU A 107 -2.64 24.63 20.07
C GLU A 107 -3.79 23.67 19.77
N PRO A 108 -5.06 24.09 20.00
CA PRO A 108 -6.22 23.33 19.53
C PRO A 108 -6.14 23.05 18.02
N VAL A 109 -6.65 21.89 17.61
CA VAL A 109 -6.70 21.56 16.18
C VAL A 109 -7.59 22.54 15.41
N THR A 110 -7.26 22.77 14.14
CA THR A 110 -8.08 23.62 13.27
C THR A 110 -9.47 22.99 13.05
N PRO A 111 -10.51 23.79 12.70
CA PRO A 111 -11.83 23.25 12.40
C PRO A 111 -11.82 22.17 11.31
N ASP A 112 -11.06 22.38 10.23
CA ASP A 112 -10.96 21.44 9.13
C ASP A 112 -10.32 20.10 9.56
N ASP A 113 -9.35 20.13 10.48
CA ASP A 113 -8.76 18.90 11.03
C ASP A 113 -9.67 18.25 12.08
N LEU A 114 -10.45 19.04 12.81
CA LEU A 114 -11.47 18.51 13.71
C LEU A 114 -12.58 17.77 12.95
N ASP A 115 -13.01 18.30 11.80
CA ASP A 115 -13.98 17.66 10.92
C ASP A 115 -13.42 16.36 10.33
N TRP A 116 -12.14 16.38 9.92
CA TRP A 116 -11.43 15.19 9.48
C TRP A 116 -11.39 14.14 10.59
N LEU A 117 -10.96 14.50 11.81
CA LEU A 117 -10.89 13.61 12.97
C LEU A 117 -12.27 13.06 13.36
N SER A 118 -13.32 13.89 13.29
CA SER A 118 -14.68 13.45 13.62
C SER A 118 -15.20 12.39 12.63
N THR A 119 -14.73 12.43 11.39
CA THR A 119 -15.11 11.49 10.32
C THR A 119 -14.21 10.25 10.32
N TRP A 120 -12.90 10.46 10.40
CA TRP A 120 -11.85 9.48 10.14
C TRP A 120 -10.99 9.20 11.36
N TRP A 121 -11.39 9.60 12.55
CA TRP A 121 -10.79 9.13 13.79
C TRP A 121 -11.83 9.17 14.91
N PRO A 122 -13.04 8.64 14.69
CA PRO A 122 -14.06 8.63 15.73
C PRO A 122 -13.46 7.86 16.89
N GLY A 123 -13.19 8.57 17.99
CA GLY A 123 -12.63 7.95 19.18
C GLY A 123 -13.52 6.80 19.62
N LEU A 124 -13.01 5.97 20.51
CA LEU A 124 -13.80 5.01 21.28
C LEU A 124 -14.80 5.74 22.22
N THR A 125 -15.55 6.72 21.72
CA THR A 125 -16.63 7.44 22.40
C THR A 125 -17.89 6.58 22.55
N SER A 126 -17.75 5.26 22.62
CA SER A 126 -18.82 4.34 22.95
C SER A 126 -18.29 3.05 23.60
N SER A 127 -17.64 3.17 24.77
CA SER A 127 -17.61 2.07 25.74
C SER A 127 -17.72 2.59 27.18
N SER A 128 -18.78 3.36 27.44
CA SER A 128 -19.18 3.76 28.79
C SER A 128 -20.62 3.32 29.08
N SER A 129 -20.93 2.04 28.90
CA SER A 129 -22.03 1.34 29.58
C SER A 129 -22.04 -0.15 29.25
N ALA A 130 -21.00 -0.88 29.66
CA ALA A 130 -21.15 -2.30 29.94
C ALA A 130 -20.78 -2.49 31.40
N THR A 131 -21.81 -2.43 32.24
CA THR A 131 -21.75 -2.84 33.64
C THR A 131 -21.08 -4.21 33.72
N SER A 132 -19.89 -4.25 34.31
CA SER A 132 -19.21 -5.48 34.67
C SER A 132 -19.95 -6.10 35.86
N ASP A 133 -20.60 -7.24 35.64
CA ASP A 133 -20.88 -8.19 36.71
C ASP A 133 -19.73 -9.20 36.79
N PRO A 134 -19.25 -9.57 37.99
CA PRO A 134 -18.16 -10.51 38.15
C PRO A 134 -18.70 -11.94 38.14
N ASP A 135 -18.13 -12.82 37.32
CA ASP A 135 -18.32 -14.27 37.46
C ASP A 135 -17.05 -14.89 38.07
N PRO A 136 -17.12 -15.55 39.25
CA PRO A 136 -15.98 -16.19 39.86
C PRO A 136 -15.93 -17.68 39.52
N GLY A 137 -14.83 -18.06 38.85
CA GLY A 137 -14.13 -19.33 39.10
C GLY A 137 -14.44 -20.50 38.17
N LEU A 138 -13.38 -21.11 37.63
CA LEU A 138 -13.02 -22.53 37.85
C LEU A 138 -11.72 -22.91 37.10
N THR A 139 -10.66 -23.08 37.89
CA THR A 139 -9.65 -24.15 37.93
C THR A 139 -8.97 -24.69 36.64
N SER A 140 -7.64 -24.62 36.71
CA SER A 140 -6.58 -25.40 36.04
C SER A 140 -6.79 -26.93 35.98
N ALA A 141 -6.34 -27.54 34.87
CA ALA A 141 -5.63 -28.83 34.88
C ALA A 141 -4.75 -29.03 33.61
N ASP A 142 -3.51 -29.47 33.84
CA ASP A 142 -2.45 -29.86 32.91
C ASP A 142 -2.82 -31.00 31.94
N ALA A 143 -2.13 -31.06 30.78
CA ALA A 143 -1.33 -32.23 30.37
C ALA A 143 -0.50 -31.98 29.10
N THR A 144 0.79 -32.30 29.25
CA THR A 144 1.89 -32.37 28.28
C THR A 144 1.68 -33.36 27.12
N SER A 145 2.25 -33.05 25.94
CA SER A 145 2.83 -34.04 25.03
C SER A 145 3.83 -33.37 24.08
N GLY A 146 5.09 -33.81 24.13
CA GLY A 146 6.20 -33.32 23.32
C GLY A 146 6.22 -33.85 21.88
N GLY A 147 7.06 -33.20 21.08
CA GLY A 147 7.42 -33.59 19.73
C GLY A 147 8.61 -32.76 19.27
N GLU A 148 9.82 -33.25 19.55
CA GLU A 148 11.05 -32.71 18.99
C GLU A 148 11.02 -32.85 17.45
N SER A 149 11.31 -31.76 16.75
CA SER A 149 11.83 -31.82 15.38
C SER A 149 12.86 -30.71 15.23
N GLY A 150 14.12 -31.12 15.31
CA GLY A 150 15.26 -30.28 15.05
C GLY A 150 15.39 -29.97 13.56
N PHE A 151 15.15 -28.71 13.20
CA PHE A 151 15.78 -28.10 12.03
C PHE A 151 16.38 -26.77 12.48
N ARG A 152 17.71 -26.71 12.50
CA ARG A 152 18.49 -25.48 12.66
C ARG A 152 18.04 -24.50 11.57
N ALA A 153 17.37 -23.43 11.99
CA ALA A 153 17.09 -22.28 11.15
C ALA A 153 18.41 -21.73 10.61
N ALA A 154 18.62 -21.88 9.30
CA ALA A 154 19.67 -21.19 8.58
C ALA A 154 19.40 -19.69 8.67
N ARG A 155 20.44 -18.94 9.02
CA ARG A 155 20.45 -17.48 9.15
C ARG A 155 20.01 -16.86 7.82
N LEU A 156 18.82 -16.26 7.79
CA LEU A 156 18.35 -15.48 6.64
C LEU A 156 19.23 -14.24 6.46
N ALA A 157 19.59 -14.00 5.20
CA ALA A 157 20.41 -12.88 4.77
C ALA A 157 19.77 -11.54 5.17
N GLN A 158 20.61 -10.62 5.65
CA GLN A 158 20.25 -9.24 5.88
C GLN A 158 20.01 -8.57 4.53
N GLY A 159 18.76 -8.27 4.21
CA GLY A 159 18.37 -7.54 3.02
C GLY A 159 16.89 -7.18 3.08
N SER A 160 16.63 -5.89 3.32
CA SER A 160 15.42 -5.15 2.97
C SER A 160 14.06 -5.80 3.19
N SER A 161 13.70 -6.00 4.46
CA SER A 161 12.30 -6.09 4.88
C SER A 161 12.09 -4.98 5.92
N LEU A 162 11.70 -3.79 5.45
CA LEU A 162 11.34 -2.63 6.28
C LEU A 162 9.91 -2.73 6.83
N THR A 163 9.21 -3.84 6.58
CA THR A 163 7.91 -4.08 7.20
C THR A 163 8.09 -4.19 8.71
N ALA A 164 7.48 -3.24 9.42
CA ALA A 164 7.40 -3.18 10.86
C ALA A 164 6.90 -4.50 11.43
N ARG A 165 7.82 -5.41 11.75
CA ARG A 165 7.53 -6.41 12.77
C ARG A 165 7.38 -5.61 14.06
N SER A 166 6.16 -5.48 14.56
CA SER A 166 5.91 -5.13 15.96
C SER A 166 6.58 -6.20 16.83
N ARG A 167 7.87 -5.99 17.13
CA ARG A 167 8.60 -6.77 18.12
C ARG A 167 8.31 -6.14 19.47
N PRO A 168 8.01 -6.93 20.52
CA PRO A 168 7.81 -6.39 21.85
C PRO A 168 9.13 -5.77 22.32
N GLY A 169 9.10 -4.46 22.59
CA GLY A 169 10.29 -3.64 22.80
C GLY A 169 10.19 -2.21 22.27
N CYS A 170 9.00 -1.78 21.82
CA CYS A 170 8.71 -0.36 21.57
C CYS A 170 9.02 0.44 22.84
N PRO A 171 9.78 1.54 22.77
CA PRO A 171 9.83 2.50 23.87
C PRO A 171 8.41 3.00 24.12
N GLU A 172 7.91 2.82 25.34
CA GLU A 172 6.61 3.35 25.74
C GLU A 172 6.57 4.85 25.45
N THR A 173 5.64 5.29 24.61
CA THR A 173 5.30 6.69 24.47
C THR A 173 4.71 7.17 25.80
N PRO A 174 5.31 8.18 26.46
CA PRO A 174 4.77 8.69 27.70
C PRO A 174 3.50 9.47 27.35
N ASN A 175 2.32 8.87 27.56
CA ASN A 175 1.06 9.52 27.96
C ASN A 175 -0.11 8.52 27.88
N GLY A 176 -0.34 7.76 28.95
CA GLY A 176 -1.46 6.81 29.05
C GLY A 176 -2.85 7.44 29.21
N ASP A 177 -2.96 8.77 29.18
CA ASP A 177 -4.19 9.50 29.49
C ASP A 177 -4.87 10.18 28.27
N TYR A 178 -4.26 10.11 27.08
CA TYR A 178 -4.80 10.79 25.88
C TYR A 178 -4.94 9.84 24.69
N LEU A 179 -6.06 9.96 23.96
CA LEU A 179 -6.24 9.30 22.67
C LEU A 179 -5.38 10.02 21.62
N ARG A 180 -4.46 9.31 20.95
CA ARG A 180 -3.62 9.84 19.86
C ARG A 180 -4.26 9.58 18.50
N ALA A 181 -4.10 10.52 17.57
CA ALA A 181 -4.57 10.43 16.20
C ALA A 181 -3.55 10.98 15.21
N GLU A 182 -3.50 10.37 14.02
CA GLU A 182 -2.65 10.76 12.90
C GLU A 182 -3.53 11.32 11.79
N ILE A 183 -3.49 12.64 11.60
CA ILE A 183 -4.37 13.38 10.71
C ILE A 183 -3.87 13.29 9.27
N GLY A 184 -4.56 12.51 8.45
CA GLY A 184 -4.18 12.21 7.06
C GLY A 184 -4.60 13.27 6.03
N ARG A 185 -5.09 14.45 6.42
CA ARG A 185 -5.70 15.43 5.50
C ARG A 185 -4.77 15.89 4.37
N SER A 186 -3.49 16.06 4.65
CA SER A 186 -2.44 16.35 3.66
C SER A 186 -2.29 15.23 2.63
N ARG A 187 -2.33 13.98 3.07
CA ARG A 187 -2.26 12.77 2.23
C ARG A 187 -3.49 12.64 1.35
N ASP A 188 -4.68 12.89 1.91
CA ASP A 188 -5.94 12.97 1.18
C ASP A 188 -5.86 14.02 0.05
N GLN A 189 -5.32 15.20 0.37
CA GLN A 189 -5.17 16.28 -0.60
C GLN A 189 -4.14 15.94 -1.69
N ALA A 190 -3.01 15.32 -1.32
CA ALA A 190 -1.99 14.86 -2.27
C ALA A 190 -2.56 13.83 -3.24
N TRP A 191 -3.26 12.82 -2.74
CA TRP A 191 -3.91 11.80 -3.57
C TRP A 191 -5.00 12.38 -4.46
N ALA A 192 -5.89 13.21 -3.89
CA ALA A 192 -6.93 13.88 -4.66
C ALA A 192 -6.34 14.73 -5.80
N ASN A 193 -5.22 15.43 -5.56
CA ASN A 193 -4.52 16.18 -6.59
C ASN A 193 -3.92 15.29 -7.68
N ALA A 194 -3.30 14.17 -7.32
CA ALA A 194 -2.79 13.20 -8.29
C ALA A 194 -3.93 12.63 -9.16
N VAL A 195 -5.06 12.26 -8.54
CA VAL A 195 -6.24 11.74 -9.24
C VAL A 195 -6.84 12.79 -10.20
N ARG A 196 -6.84 14.09 -9.84
CA ARG A 196 -7.31 15.19 -10.73
C ARG A 196 -6.55 15.26 -12.06
N LYS A 197 -5.29 14.80 -12.09
CA LYS A 197 -4.46 14.81 -13.29
C LYS A 197 -4.87 13.74 -14.31
N ILE A 198 -5.70 12.77 -13.91
CA ILE A 198 -6.13 11.68 -14.79
C ILE A 198 -7.42 12.10 -15.50
N SER A 199 -7.38 12.19 -16.82
CA SER A 199 -8.59 12.44 -17.62
C SER A 199 -9.39 11.17 -17.84
N ARG A 200 -8.69 10.05 -18.09
CA ARG A 200 -9.30 8.74 -18.25
C ARG A 200 -8.31 7.62 -17.97
N GLY A 201 -8.64 6.74 -17.03
CA GLY A 201 -7.80 5.61 -16.70
C GLY A 201 -7.93 5.18 -15.25
N LEU A 202 -6.81 4.78 -14.66
CA LEU A 202 -6.75 4.20 -13.32
C LEU A 202 -5.61 4.82 -12.52
N ALA A 203 -5.89 5.25 -11.29
CA ALA A 203 -4.87 5.49 -10.28
C ALA A 203 -4.76 4.27 -9.36
N VAL A 204 -3.53 3.84 -9.08
CA VAL A 204 -3.24 2.78 -8.11
C VAL A 204 -2.27 3.33 -7.06
N ALA A 205 -2.66 3.29 -5.80
CA ALA A 205 -1.75 3.48 -4.68
C ALA A 205 -1.52 2.14 -3.96
N VAL A 206 -0.27 1.86 -3.60
CA VAL A 206 0.12 0.69 -2.81
C VAL A 206 0.90 1.19 -1.60
N ASP A 207 0.31 1.08 -0.43
CA ASP A 207 0.87 1.63 0.81
C ASP A 207 0.47 0.74 1.99
N TYR A 208 1.28 0.74 3.04
CA TYR A 208 0.91 0.13 4.32
C TYR A 208 0.08 1.12 5.13
N GLY A 209 -0.99 0.60 5.73
CA GLY A 209 -2.06 1.44 6.21
C GLY A 209 -3.10 0.68 7.01
N HIS A 210 -4.11 1.41 7.46
CA HIS A 210 -5.22 0.89 8.25
C HIS A 210 -6.54 1.48 7.77
N LEU A 211 -7.63 0.77 8.06
CA LEU A 211 -8.99 1.28 7.94
C LEU A 211 -9.48 1.75 9.31
N SER A 212 -10.60 2.47 9.35
CA SER A 212 -11.18 3.00 10.59
C SER A 212 -11.36 2.00 11.73
N GLY A 213 -11.68 0.74 11.43
CA GLY A 213 -11.83 -0.30 12.45
C GLY A 213 -10.52 -0.82 13.05
N ASP A 214 -9.38 -0.58 12.39
CA ASP A 214 -8.08 -1.20 12.70
C ASP A 214 -6.99 -0.16 13.03
N ARG A 215 -7.37 1.09 13.32
CA ARG A 215 -6.42 2.18 13.57
C ARG A 215 -5.64 1.92 14.87
N PRO A 216 -4.29 1.94 14.85
CA PRO A 216 -3.49 1.76 16.05
C PRO A 216 -3.71 2.88 17.06
N VAL A 217 -3.94 2.51 18.33
CA VAL A 217 -4.26 3.44 19.41
C VAL A 217 -3.13 4.45 19.67
N ASP A 218 -1.88 3.98 19.60
CA ASP A 218 -0.69 4.80 19.84
C ASP A 218 -0.18 5.50 18.56
N GLY A 219 -0.93 5.41 17.45
CA GLY A 219 -0.43 5.81 16.14
C GLY A 219 0.65 4.87 15.61
N THR A 220 1.30 5.30 14.53
CA THR A 220 2.24 4.50 13.74
C THR A 220 3.49 5.28 13.31
N LEU A 221 3.54 6.58 13.57
CA LEU A 221 4.68 7.44 13.28
C LEU A 221 5.96 6.88 13.90
N THR A 222 6.95 6.63 13.06
CA THR A 222 8.21 6.02 13.47
C THR A 222 9.37 6.46 12.60
N GLY A 223 10.59 6.34 13.13
CA GLY A 223 11.82 6.52 12.37
C GLY A 223 12.51 5.20 12.04
N TYR A 224 13.31 5.17 10.97
CA TYR A 224 14.21 4.07 10.62
C TYR A 224 15.61 4.57 10.30
N ARG A 225 16.63 3.90 10.87
CA ARG A 225 18.05 4.16 10.58
C ARG A 225 18.80 2.85 10.46
N GLY A 226 19.39 2.58 9.29
CA GLY A 226 20.14 1.35 9.04
C GLY A 226 19.30 0.07 9.23
N GLY A 227 18.02 0.11 8.84
CA GLY A 227 17.07 -1.01 8.97
C GLY A 227 16.61 -1.28 10.41
N ARG A 228 16.84 -0.36 11.34
CA ARG A 228 16.36 -0.44 12.72
C ARG A 228 15.38 0.68 13.00
N GLN A 229 14.31 0.33 13.69
CA GLN A 229 13.35 1.31 14.18
C GLN A 229 14.01 2.20 15.25
N VAL A 230 13.78 3.50 15.15
CA VAL A 230 14.29 4.54 16.04
C VAL A 230 13.18 5.55 16.33
N HIS A 231 13.38 6.40 17.34
CA HIS A 231 12.50 7.54 17.56
C HIS A 231 12.50 8.44 16.32
N PRO A 232 11.33 8.89 15.81
CA PRO A 232 11.28 9.79 14.67
C PRO A 232 11.86 11.16 15.05
N VAL A 233 12.86 11.62 14.31
CA VAL A 233 13.40 12.98 14.42
C VAL A 233 13.40 13.59 13.02
N PRO A 234 12.74 14.75 12.79
CA PRO A 234 12.63 15.35 11.46
C PRO A 234 13.88 16.17 11.08
N ASP A 235 15.07 15.68 11.43
CA ASP A 235 16.37 16.33 11.16
C ASP A 235 17.10 15.72 9.93
N GLY A 236 16.48 14.74 9.27
CA GLY A 236 17.06 14.00 8.15
C GLY A 236 18.05 12.89 8.55
N SER A 237 18.24 12.62 9.85
CA SER A 237 19.13 11.57 10.33
C SER A 237 18.50 10.17 10.28
N SER A 238 17.18 10.08 10.12
CA SER A 238 16.42 8.84 9.94
C SER A 238 15.33 9.04 8.90
N ASP A 239 14.94 7.96 8.24
CA ASP A 239 13.73 7.89 7.44
C ASP A 239 12.50 7.93 8.35
N VAL A 240 11.50 8.75 8.05
CA VAL A 240 10.32 8.95 8.91
C VAL A 240 9.08 8.57 8.13
N THR A 241 8.26 7.73 8.73
CA THR A 241 7.05 7.24 8.10
C THR A 241 5.92 6.99 9.10
N ALA A 242 4.70 6.87 8.58
CA ALA A 242 3.51 6.45 9.30
C ALA A 242 2.52 5.76 8.35
N HIS A 243 1.77 4.79 8.86
CA HIS A 243 0.70 4.10 8.16
C HIS A 243 -0.31 5.08 7.57
N VAL A 244 -0.86 4.74 6.41
CA VAL A 244 -1.85 5.55 5.72
C VAL A 244 -3.27 5.21 6.18
N ALA A 245 -4.08 6.22 6.49
CA ALA A 245 -5.53 6.07 6.66
C ALA A 245 -6.19 5.82 5.30
N MET A 246 -6.17 4.56 4.85
CA MET A 246 -6.50 4.18 3.47
C MET A 246 -7.95 4.50 3.09
N ASP A 247 -8.88 4.40 4.04
CA ASP A 247 -10.28 4.74 3.85
C ASP A 247 -10.50 6.24 3.60
N SER A 248 -9.77 7.08 4.34
CA SER A 248 -9.77 8.53 4.17
C SER A 248 -9.26 8.94 2.78
N VAL A 249 -8.08 8.45 2.43
CA VAL A 249 -7.43 8.75 1.14
C VAL A 249 -8.30 8.27 -0.02
N ALA A 250 -8.85 7.06 0.08
CA ALA A 250 -9.73 6.50 -0.93
C ALA A 250 -10.97 7.37 -1.15
N SER A 251 -11.61 7.82 -0.07
CA SER A 251 -12.76 8.72 -0.11
C SER A 251 -12.43 10.06 -0.76
N ALA A 252 -11.30 10.68 -0.41
CA ALA A 252 -10.86 11.95 -0.99
C ALA A 252 -10.65 11.84 -2.51
N GLY A 253 -10.00 10.78 -2.97
CA GLY A 253 -9.83 10.56 -4.40
C GLY A 253 -11.15 10.21 -5.11
N ALA A 254 -12.07 9.50 -4.45
CA ALA A 254 -13.36 9.13 -5.03
C ALA A 254 -14.27 10.35 -5.24
N ALA A 255 -14.22 11.31 -4.30
CA ALA A 255 -14.92 12.59 -4.42
C ALA A 255 -14.48 13.37 -5.67
N VAL A 256 -13.18 13.32 -6.01
CA VAL A 256 -12.63 13.93 -7.23
C VAL A 256 -12.95 13.10 -8.47
N ALA A 257 -12.69 11.79 -8.44
CA ALA A 257 -12.90 10.90 -9.57
C ALA A 257 -14.37 10.77 -9.96
N ARG A 258 -15.28 11.05 -9.01
CA ARG A 258 -16.72 10.82 -9.11
C ARG A 258 -17.04 9.38 -9.48
N CYS A 259 -16.23 8.46 -8.96
CA CYS A 259 -16.33 7.03 -9.18
C CYS A 259 -16.06 6.30 -7.86
N ALA A 260 -16.65 5.11 -7.72
CA ALA A 260 -16.32 4.24 -6.60
C ALA A 260 -14.91 3.68 -6.74
N TYR A 261 -14.28 3.38 -5.61
CA TYR A 261 -12.94 2.79 -5.52
C TYR A 261 -12.99 1.33 -5.06
N SER A 262 -11.84 0.66 -5.09
CA SER A 262 -11.65 -0.61 -4.39
C SER A 262 -10.38 -0.59 -3.56
N LEU A 263 -10.47 -1.14 -2.35
CA LEU A 263 -9.33 -1.47 -1.49
C LEU A 263 -9.21 -2.99 -1.41
N VAL A 264 -8.03 -3.52 -1.71
CA VAL A 264 -7.73 -4.95 -1.51
C VAL A 264 -6.34 -5.10 -0.91
N LEU A 265 -6.04 -6.29 -0.40
CA LEU A 265 -4.70 -6.54 0.15
C LEU A 265 -3.73 -6.93 -0.95
N GLN A 266 -2.48 -6.51 -0.81
CA GLN A 266 -1.42 -6.76 -1.79
C GLN A 266 -1.29 -8.24 -2.13
N ARG A 267 -1.33 -9.11 -1.12
CA ARG A 267 -1.27 -10.57 -1.35
C ARG A 267 -2.40 -11.09 -2.23
N GLU A 268 -3.59 -10.51 -2.11
CA GLU A 268 -4.76 -10.93 -2.88
C GLU A 268 -4.66 -10.46 -4.33
N GLU A 269 -4.17 -9.23 -4.50
CA GLU A 269 -4.00 -8.67 -5.84
C GLU A 269 -2.85 -9.30 -6.60
N LEU A 270 -1.69 -9.48 -5.97
CA LEU A 270 -0.55 -10.14 -6.60
C LEU A 270 -0.91 -11.57 -7.02
N ARG A 271 -1.65 -12.32 -6.19
CA ARG A 271 -2.17 -13.65 -6.56
C ARG A 271 -3.16 -13.57 -7.72
N ALA A 272 -4.03 -12.56 -7.75
CA ALA A 272 -4.95 -12.35 -8.87
C ALA A 272 -4.22 -12.03 -10.18
N LEU A 273 -3.06 -11.37 -10.10
CA LEU A 273 -2.16 -11.10 -11.23
C LEU A 273 -1.27 -12.31 -11.62
N GLY A 274 -1.42 -13.45 -10.92
CA GLY A 274 -0.68 -14.69 -11.22
C GLY A 274 0.64 -14.86 -10.46
N ALA A 275 0.93 -14.01 -9.47
CA ALA A 275 2.09 -14.17 -8.59
C ALA A 275 1.72 -15.09 -7.40
N ASP A 276 1.82 -16.41 -7.60
CA ASP A 276 1.47 -17.42 -6.60
C ASP A 276 2.62 -17.85 -5.67
N GLY A 277 3.88 -17.54 -6.04
CA GLY A 277 5.07 -17.89 -5.27
C GLY A 277 5.37 -19.39 -5.23
N GLY A 278 4.77 -20.16 -6.15
CA GLY A 278 4.94 -21.60 -6.25
C GLY A 278 6.41 -21.98 -6.44
N ARG A 279 6.87 -22.95 -5.63
CA ARG A 279 8.24 -23.47 -5.77
C ARG A 279 8.41 -24.12 -7.16
N PRO A 280 9.49 -23.81 -7.90
CA PRO A 280 9.73 -24.45 -9.20
C PRO A 280 9.88 -25.97 -9.05
N PRO A 281 9.47 -26.77 -10.06
CA PRO A 281 9.64 -28.22 -10.06
C PRO A 281 11.09 -28.65 -9.79
N LEU A 282 11.29 -29.63 -8.91
CA LEU A 282 12.65 -30.08 -8.55
C LEU A 282 13.41 -30.68 -9.75
N SER A 283 12.71 -31.21 -10.76
CA SER A 283 13.31 -31.73 -11.99
C SER A 283 14.16 -30.69 -12.73
N LEU A 284 13.80 -29.41 -12.66
CA LEU A 284 14.59 -28.30 -13.23
C LEU A 284 15.99 -28.24 -12.62
N ALA A 285 16.18 -28.63 -11.35
CA ALA A 285 17.51 -28.64 -10.74
C ALA A 285 18.46 -29.65 -11.41
N GLY A 286 17.92 -30.68 -12.10
CA GLY A 286 18.72 -31.63 -12.87
C GLY A 286 18.87 -31.26 -14.35
N THR A 287 17.87 -30.63 -14.96
CA THR A 287 17.86 -30.33 -16.41
C THR A 287 18.34 -28.92 -16.74
N ASP A 288 18.06 -27.94 -15.90
CA ASP A 288 18.52 -26.54 -16.00
C ASP A 288 18.72 -25.95 -14.59
N PRO A 289 19.87 -26.22 -13.94
CA PRO A 289 20.15 -25.75 -12.59
C PRO A 289 20.11 -24.21 -12.46
N VAL A 290 20.53 -23.47 -13.49
CA VAL A 290 20.53 -22.00 -13.47
C VAL A 290 19.10 -21.48 -13.57
N GLY A 291 18.28 -22.05 -14.45
CA GLY A 291 16.85 -21.76 -14.53
C GLY A 291 16.11 -22.07 -13.24
N TYR A 292 16.44 -23.19 -12.58
CA TYR A 292 15.88 -23.54 -11.27
C TYR A 292 16.16 -22.46 -10.22
N VAL A 293 17.42 -22.00 -10.09
CA VAL A 293 17.81 -20.98 -9.11
C VAL A 293 17.14 -19.63 -9.40
N ARG A 294 17.03 -19.23 -10.68
CA ARG A 294 16.31 -18.01 -11.08
C ARG A 294 14.83 -18.10 -10.71
N ALA A 295 14.19 -19.21 -11.04
CA ALA A 295 12.78 -19.44 -10.71
C ALA A 295 12.56 -19.50 -9.19
N LEU A 296 13.50 -20.07 -8.44
CA LEU A 296 13.43 -20.10 -6.98
C LEU A 296 13.57 -18.70 -6.37
N THR A 297 14.46 -17.87 -6.91
CA THR A 297 14.62 -16.47 -6.49
C THR A 297 13.33 -15.69 -6.72
N ALA A 298 12.71 -15.84 -7.90
CA ALA A 298 11.42 -15.22 -8.19
C ALA A 298 10.32 -15.71 -7.24
N ALA A 299 10.24 -17.02 -6.99
CA ALA A 299 9.28 -17.60 -6.06
C ALA A 299 9.46 -17.07 -4.63
N SER A 300 10.71 -16.95 -4.15
CA SER A 300 11.01 -16.36 -2.84
C SER A 300 10.61 -14.89 -2.73
N ALA A 301 10.86 -14.09 -3.77
CA ALA A 301 10.42 -12.69 -3.80
C ALA A 301 8.88 -12.56 -3.76
N VAL A 302 8.16 -13.40 -4.50
CA VAL A 302 6.69 -13.42 -4.45
C VAL A 302 6.17 -13.89 -3.09
N ALA A 303 6.83 -14.87 -2.47
CA ALA A 303 6.48 -15.32 -1.12
C ALA A 303 6.62 -14.18 -0.10
N GLU A 304 7.67 -13.35 -0.21
CA GLU A 304 7.85 -12.17 0.63
C GLU A 304 6.78 -11.09 0.36
N LEU A 305 6.50 -10.79 -0.92
CA LEU A 305 5.49 -9.81 -1.33
C LEU A 305 4.06 -10.20 -0.95
N THR A 306 3.81 -11.49 -0.71
CA THR A 306 2.48 -12.03 -0.37
C THR A 306 2.36 -12.52 1.07
N ASP A 307 3.42 -12.36 1.90
CA ASP A 307 3.39 -12.69 3.33
C ASP A 307 2.39 -11.78 4.06
N PRO A 308 1.30 -12.32 4.65
CA PRO A 308 0.30 -11.52 5.34
C PRO A 308 0.85 -10.79 6.57
N ALA A 309 1.95 -11.26 7.17
CA ALA A 309 2.62 -10.60 8.30
C ALA A 309 3.71 -9.61 7.85
N GLY A 310 3.93 -9.48 6.53
CA GLY A 310 4.88 -8.56 5.92
C GLY A 310 4.22 -7.77 4.79
N LEU A 311 4.87 -7.70 3.63
CA LEU A 311 4.47 -6.85 2.51
C LEU A 311 3.08 -7.21 1.96
N GLY A 312 2.66 -8.47 2.10
CA GLY A 312 1.33 -8.93 1.70
C GLY A 312 0.18 -8.31 2.50
N GLY A 313 0.48 -7.60 3.59
CA GLY A 313 -0.47 -6.79 4.37
C GLY A 313 -0.71 -5.39 3.82
N HIS A 314 0.05 -4.92 2.83
CA HIS A 314 -0.15 -3.59 2.24
C HIS A 314 -1.51 -3.50 1.54
N TRP A 315 -2.07 -2.29 1.47
CA TRP A 315 -3.31 -2.03 0.77
C TRP A 315 -3.05 -1.57 -0.66
N TRP A 316 -3.86 -2.07 -1.58
CA TRP A 316 -3.97 -1.58 -2.95
C TRP A 316 -5.26 -0.78 -3.10
N LEU A 317 -5.12 0.53 -3.22
CA LEU A 317 -6.21 1.44 -3.57
C LEU A 317 -6.27 1.61 -5.08
N ARG A 318 -7.40 1.25 -5.68
CA ARG A 318 -7.69 1.44 -7.11
C ARG A 318 -8.78 2.48 -7.28
N GLN A 319 -8.46 3.51 -8.05
CA GLN A 319 -9.33 4.65 -8.30
C GLN A 319 -9.56 4.80 -9.81
N PRO A 320 -10.65 4.24 -10.35
CA PRO A 320 -11.03 4.46 -11.74
C PRO A 320 -11.40 5.93 -11.97
N VAL A 321 -10.97 6.50 -13.11
CA VAL A 321 -11.33 7.85 -13.53
C VAL A 321 -11.84 7.80 -14.97
N GLY A 322 -13.08 8.20 -15.21
CA GLY A 322 -13.68 8.15 -16.55
C GLY A 322 -13.78 6.75 -17.17
N ILE A 323 -13.64 5.70 -16.38
CA ILE A 323 -13.82 4.29 -16.75
C ILE A 323 -14.68 3.56 -15.71
N PRO A 324 -15.40 2.48 -16.08
CA PRO A 324 -16.20 1.74 -15.10
C PRO A 324 -15.32 1.00 -14.08
N LEU A 325 -15.80 0.85 -12.84
CA LEU A 325 -15.12 0.08 -11.80
C LEU A 325 -15.05 -1.42 -12.15
N GLY A 326 -16.10 -1.96 -12.78
CA GLY A 326 -16.21 -3.39 -13.11
C GLY A 326 -14.95 -3.96 -13.77
N PRO A 327 -14.48 -3.44 -14.91
CA PRO A 327 -13.23 -3.88 -15.56
C PRO A 327 -11.95 -3.70 -14.74
N VAL A 328 -11.95 -2.90 -13.68
CA VAL A 328 -10.79 -2.64 -12.79
C VAL A 328 -10.73 -3.63 -11.62
N VAL A 329 -11.89 -4.17 -11.23
CA VAL A 329 -12.03 -5.15 -10.15
C VAL A 329 -12.37 -6.57 -10.65
N ALA A 330 -12.74 -6.70 -11.93
CA ALA A 330 -13.05 -7.97 -12.57
C ALA A 330 -11.77 -8.73 -12.91
N ARG A 331 -11.83 -10.04 -12.64
CA ARG A 331 -10.87 -11.05 -13.07
C ARG A 331 -11.26 -11.58 -14.45
#